data_AF-A0A399Z5X7-F1
#
_entry.id   AF-A0A399Z5X7-F1
#
_cell.length_a   1.000
_cell.length_b   1.000
_cell.length_c   1.000
_cell.angle_alpha   90.00
_cell.angle_beta   90.00
_cell.angle_gamma   90.00
#
_symmetry.space_group_name_H-M   'P 1'
#
loop_
_entity.id
_entity.type
_entity.pdbx_description
1 polymer ?
#
loop_
_entity_poly.entity_id
_entity_poly.type
_entity_poly.pdbx_seq_one_letter_code
_entity_poly.pdbx_strand_id
1 'polypeptide(L)'
;WEIEVSAMRRPAAGVITHVGTVISGRPKVGDKAAAEVDAARRHDIMRNHTATHLLHKALQETLGDQAKQAGSLVAPTHLRFDFNHPVAMTPEQVERVERMVNEAVAADLLVQKETKSLDEAKKEGAMALFGEKYGETVRTISIMEDDHDKYSYELCGGTHLERTSDVGAFVIVSEGSVAANVRRIEAVTGRGAYRLMAQRNKALNQAASALKVAVDEVPAKVEDLQDEVSELKKELAELRARQALAAFDLQLSNVQTVKDVHVLAVDIPDSNAEALRMLADKFREKYPVGGAVVLSTGNILAGGSQSGRQRRRTSQHGAGKPAPRADSGGVLQTGEGAVRKIEVRRWGRKNFPRLRQKSESSTFGFFFSK
;
A
#
# COMPACT_ATOMS: atom_id res chain seq x y z
N TRP A 1 24.25 -41.91 -8.68
CA TRP A 1 23.36 -40.92 -9.32
C TRP A 1 22.96 -39.94 -8.26
N GLU A 2 22.53 -38.75 -8.66
CA GLU A 2 22.14 -37.68 -7.75
C GLU A 2 20.87 -37.02 -8.27
N ILE A 3 19.93 -36.74 -7.36
CA ILE A 3 18.65 -36.12 -7.68
C ILE A 3 18.46 -34.92 -6.77
N GLU A 4 18.32 -33.74 -7.36
CA GLU A 4 17.86 -32.55 -6.64
C GLU A 4 16.34 -32.65 -6.47
N VAL A 5 15.88 -32.89 -5.25
CA VAL A 5 14.44 -33.00 -4.95
C VAL A 5 13.84 -31.61 -4.77
N SER A 6 12.94 -31.21 -5.66
CA SER A 6 12.27 -29.91 -5.66
C SER A 6 10.90 -29.92 -4.98
N ALA A 7 10.25 -31.08 -4.88
CA ALA A 7 8.98 -31.23 -4.16
C ALA A 7 8.76 -32.64 -3.62
N MET A 8 7.91 -32.74 -2.58
CA MET A 8 7.41 -34.01 -2.06
C MET A 8 5.89 -34.02 -2.03
N ARG A 9 5.29 -35.18 -2.33
CA ARG A 9 3.83 -35.37 -2.36
C ARG A 9 3.45 -36.69 -1.73
N ARG A 10 2.20 -36.79 -1.28
CA ARG A 10 1.57 -38.03 -0.84
C ARG A 10 0.30 -38.28 -1.66
N PRO A 11 0.42 -38.81 -2.88
CA PRO A 11 -0.73 -38.99 -3.78
C PRO A 11 -1.69 -40.10 -3.32
N ALA A 12 -1.21 -41.03 -2.49
CA ALA A 12 -1.99 -42.11 -1.89
C ALA A 12 -1.47 -42.41 -0.48
N ALA A 13 -2.30 -43.06 0.34
CA ALA A 13 -1.91 -43.49 1.68
C ALA A 13 -0.66 -44.39 1.61
N GLY A 14 0.32 -44.12 2.48
CA GLY A 14 1.58 -44.87 2.53
C GLY A 14 2.60 -44.59 1.42
N VAL A 15 2.26 -43.79 0.40
CA VAL A 15 3.16 -43.50 -0.73
C VAL A 15 3.72 -42.09 -0.62
N ILE A 16 5.05 -41.96 -0.52
CA ILE A 16 5.76 -40.68 -0.55
C ILE A 16 6.48 -40.56 -1.90
N THR A 17 6.13 -39.54 -2.68
CA THR A 17 6.74 -39.26 -3.97
C THR A 17 7.71 -38.10 -3.85
N HIS A 18 8.96 -38.33 -4.25
CA HIS A 18 9.98 -37.29 -4.42
C HIS A 18 9.99 -36.84 -5.88
N VAL A 19 9.78 -35.56 -6.12
CA VAL A 19 9.81 -34.94 -7.45
C VAL A 19 11.08 -34.11 -7.55
N GLY A 20 11.87 -34.32 -8.59
CA GLY A 20 13.18 -33.69 -8.71
C GLY A 20 13.84 -33.89 -10.07
N THR A 21 15.01 -33.29 -10.21
CA THR A 21 15.83 -33.36 -11.42
C THR A 21 17.03 -34.27 -11.17
N VAL A 22 17.29 -35.22 -12.07
CA VAL A 22 18.51 -36.02 -12.03
C VAL A 22 19.67 -35.12 -12.46
N ILE A 23 20.57 -34.80 -11.54
CA ILE A 23 21.73 -33.95 -11.80
C ILE A 23 22.89 -34.80 -12.37
N SER A 24 22.99 -36.06 -11.94
CA SER A 24 24.02 -36.97 -12.41
C SER A 24 23.58 -38.45 -12.37
N GLY A 25 24.12 -39.26 -13.28
CA GLY A 25 23.85 -40.71 -13.34
C GLY A 25 22.46 -41.09 -13.87
N ARG A 26 22.07 -42.36 -13.66
CA ARG A 26 20.79 -42.92 -14.13
C ARG A 26 20.17 -43.79 -13.02
N PRO A 27 19.27 -43.24 -12.19
CA PRO A 27 18.62 -44.00 -11.11
C PRO A 27 17.78 -45.15 -11.66
N LYS A 28 17.79 -46.30 -10.97
CA LYS A 28 17.00 -47.50 -11.31
C LYS A 28 16.23 -48.00 -10.09
N VAL A 29 15.16 -48.75 -10.35
CA VAL A 29 14.39 -49.44 -9.31
C VAL A 29 15.30 -50.42 -8.58
N GLY A 30 15.30 -50.36 -7.24
CA GLY A 30 16.12 -51.21 -6.38
C GLY A 30 17.46 -50.60 -5.97
N ASP A 31 17.85 -49.46 -6.54
CA ASP A 31 19.06 -48.75 -6.12
C ASP A 31 18.97 -48.30 -4.66
N LYS A 32 20.07 -48.45 -3.92
CA LYS A 32 20.23 -47.84 -2.60
C LYS A 32 20.51 -46.35 -2.75
N ALA A 33 19.92 -45.54 -1.88
CA ALA A 33 20.11 -44.10 -1.86
C ALA A 33 20.25 -43.60 -0.42
N ALA A 34 21.05 -42.55 -0.24
CA ALA A 34 21.01 -41.72 0.97
C ALA A 34 20.16 -40.49 0.65
N ALA A 35 19.22 -40.16 1.55
CA ALA A 35 18.38 -38.98 1.42
C ALA A 35 18.83 -37.93 2.44
N GLU A 36 19.09 -36.72 1.97
CA GLU A 36 19.45 -35.58 2.80
C GLU A 36 18.39 -34.49 2.67
N VAL A 37 18.05 -33.85 3.78
CA VAL A 37 17.12 -32.73 3.83
C VAL A 37 17.91 -31.47 4.17
N ASP A 38 17.62 -30.36 3.49
CA ASP A 38 18.12 -29.04 3.88
C ASP A 38 17.69 -28.74 5.33
N ALA A 39 18.67 -28.85 6.24
CA ALA A 39 18.46 -28.69 7.67
C ALA A 39 18.05 -27.26 8.04
N ALA A 40 18.61 -26.26 7.38
CA ALA A 40 18.31 -24.85 7.65
C ALA A 40 16.87 -24.51 7.25
N ARG A 41 16.43 -25.00 6.08
CA ARG A 41 15.04 -24.86 5.62
C ARG A 41 14.07 -25.66 6.47
N ARG A 42 14.43 -26.89 6.88
CA ARG A 42 13.60 -27.72 7.78
C ARG A 42 13.40 -27.01 9.12
N HIS A 43 14.47 -26.46 9.68
CA HIS A 43 14.41 -25.74 10.94
C HIS A 43 13.51 -24.50 10.85
N ASP A 44 13.57 -23.72 9.77
CA ASP A 44 12.68 -22.56 9.62
C ASP A 44 11.20 -22.96 9.51
N ILE A 45 10.90 -24.08 8.83
CA ILE A 45 9.54 -24.63 8.81
C ILE A 45 9.11 -25.04 10.22
N MET A 46 9.98 -25.70 11.00
CA MET A 46 9.68 -26.08 12.39
C MET A 46 9.43 -24.86 13.29
N ARG A 47 10.17 -23.76 13.10
CA ARG A 47 9.95 -22.47 13.80
C ARG A 47 8.55 -21.96 13.52
N ASN A 48 8.23 -21.79 12.23
CA ASN A 48 6.93 -21.29 11.81
C ASN A 48 5.80 -22.22 12.26
N HIS A 49 6.01 -23.53 12.26
CA HIS A 49 4.98 -24.47 12.68
C HIS A 49 4.71 -24.45 14.19
N THR A 50 5.77 -24.39 15.00
CA THR A 50 5.62 -24.26 16.47
C THR A 50 4.97 -22.92 16.82
N ALA A 51 5.36 -21.84 16.13
CA ALA A 51 4.74 -20.52 16.30
C ALA A 51 3.25 -20.50 15.92
N THR A 52 2.81 -21.31 14.94
CA THR A 52 1.39 -21.45 14.60
C THR A 52 0.55 -21.93 15.79
N HIS A 53 1.05 -22.89 16.59
CA HIS A 53 0.34 -23.38 17.78
C HIS A 53 0.28 -22.32 18.89
N LEU A 54 1.37 -21.58 19.09
CA LEU A 54 1.39 -20.45 20.03
C LEU A 54 0.42 -19.35 19.60
N LEU A 55 0.40 -19.03 18.30
CA LEU A 55 -0.50 -18.04 17.72
C LEU A 55 -1.97 -18.45 17.89
N HIS A 56 -2.30 -19.72 17.65
CA HIS A 56 -3.66 -20.22 17.81
C HIS A 56 -4.13 -20.09 19.27
N LYS A 57 -3.29 -20.49 20.24
CA LYS A 57 -3.57 -20.31 21.66
C LYS A 57 -3.74 -18.82 22.02
N ALA A 58 -2.83 -17.95 21.58
CA ALA A 58 -2.89 -16.51 21.84
C ALA A 58 -4.15 -15.85 21.25
N LEU A 59 -4.60 -16.30 20.08
CA LEU A 59 -5.85 -15.86 19.46
C LEU A 59 -7.07 -16.28 20.29
N GLN A 60 -7.11 -17.51 20.78
CA GLN A 60 -8.20 -17.98 21.64
C GLN A 60 -8.24 -17.23 22.98
N GLU A 61 -7.10 -16.99 23.60
CA GLU A 61 -7.02 -16.21 24.84
C GLU A 61 -7.43 -14.73 24.66
N THR A 62 -7.15 -14.16 23.49
CA THR A 62 -7.44 -12.74 23.22
C THR A 62 -8.85 -12.51 22.70
N LEU A 63 -9.36 -13.41 21.86
CA LEU A 63 -10.64 -13.23 21.16
C LEU A 63 -11.73 -14.15 21.70
N GLY A 64 -11.38 -15.28 22.31
CA GLY A 64 -12.29 -16.33 22.78
C GLY A 64 -12.23 -17.62 21.94
N ASP A 65 -12.80 -18.71 22.47
CA ASP A 65 -12.75 -20.07 21.92
C ASP A 65 -13.29 -20.22 20.49
N GLN A 66 -14.08 -19.26 20.01
CA GLN A 66 -14.58 -19.26 18.64
C GLN A 66 -13.51 -18.94 17.59
N ALA A 67 -12.33 -18.43 17.99
CA ALA A 67 -11.18 -18.14 17.12
C ALA A 67 -10.47 -19.42 16.64
N LYS A 68 -11.25 -20.36 16.11
CA LYS A 68 -10.79 -21.66 15.61
C LYS A 68 -10.14 -21.53 14.26
N GLN A 69 -9.13 -22.36 14.01
CA GLN A 69 -8.47 -22.48 12.72
C GLN A 69 -9.47 -22.78 11.58
N ALA A 70 -9.40 -21.97 10.53
CA ALA A 70 -10.09 -22.14 9.25
C ALA A 70 -9.12 -22.51 8.11
N GLY A 71 -7.81 -22.37 8.33
CA GLY A 71 -6.77 -22.70 7.36
C GLY A 71 -5.38 -22.34 7.87
N SER A 72 -4.34 -23.00 7.35
CA SER A 72 -2.96 -22.69 7.72
C SER A 72 -1.99 -22.98 6.57
N LEU A 73 -0.89 -22.21 6.52
CA LEU A 73 0.29 -22.48 5.71
C LEU A 73 1.53 -22.28 6.58
N VAL A 74 2.42 -23.26 6.55
CA VAL A 74 3.75 -23.18 7.19
C VAL A 74 4.83 -23.28 6.12
N ALA A 75 5.29 -22.11 5.65
CA ALA A 75 6.37 -22.01 4.69
C ALA A 75 7.72 -21.82 5.43
N PRO A 76 8.88 -22.04 4.78
CA PRO A 76 10.17 -21.73 5.42
C PRO A 76 10.36 -20.22 5.66
N THR A 77 9.69 -19.35 4.93
CA THR A 77 9.90 -17.89 5.04
C THR A 77 8.88 -17.16 5.90
N HIS A 78 7.70 -17.75 6.10
CA HIS A 78 6.56 -17.15 6.79
C HIS A 78 5.54 -18.22 7.19
N LEU A 79 4.60 -17.85 8.03
CA LEU A 79 3.38 -18.60 8.28
C LEU A 79 2.15 -17.75 7.95
N ARG A 80 1.05 -18.45 7.72
CA ARG A 80 -0.27 -17.87 7.51
C ARG A 80 -1.26 -18.65 8.33
N PHE A 81 -2.09 -17.95 9.09
CA PHE A 81 -3.09 -18.56 9.94
C PHE A 81 -4.44 -17.91 9.72
N ASP A 82 -5.40 -18.70 9.28
CA ASP A 82 -6.77 -18.27 9.03
C ASP A 82 -7.63 -18.76 10.20
N PHE A 83 -8.45 -17.88 10.76
CA PHE A 83 -9.29 -18.18 11.91
C PHE A 83 -10.66 -17.52 11.82
N ASN A 84 -11.62 -18.13 12.50
CA ASN A 84 -13.00 -17.63 12.52
C ASN A 84 -13.11 -16.39 13.40
N HIS A 85 -13.40 -15.24 12.80
CA HIS A 85 -13.70 -14.00 13.51
C HIS A 85 -14.47 -13.04 12.57
N PRO A 86 -15.63 -12.50 12.97
CA PRO A 86 -16.49 -11.73 12.07
C PRO A 86 -15.98 -10.31 11.78
N VAL A 87 -15.18 -9.73 12.67
CA VAL A 87 -14.73 -8.33 12.60
C VAL A 87 -13.21 -8.24 12.47
N ALA A 88 -12.71 -7.07 12.09
CA ALA A 88 -11.27 -6.81 12.14
C ALA A 88 -10.81 -6.73 13.60
N MET A 89 -9.62 -7.27 13.88
CA MET A 89 -8.99 -7.10 15.18
C MET A 89 -8.63 -5.63 15.39
N THR A 90 -8.73 -5.14 16.63
CA THR A 90 -8.19 -3.81 16.97
C THR A 90 -6.66 -3.86 17.01
N PRO A 91 -5.96 -2.72 16.82
CA PRO A 91 -4.51 -2.67 16.94
C PRO A 91 -3.99 -3.25 18.27
N GLU A 92 -4.69 -3.00 19.37
CA GLU A 92 -4.34 -3.48 20.70
C GLU A 92 -4.50 -5.00 20.84
N GLN A 93 -5.50 -5.58 20.16
CA GLN A 93 -5.67 -7.03 20.11
C GLN A 93 -4.55 -7.70 19.30
N VAL A 94 -4.16 -7.12 18.16
CA VAL A 94 -3.05 -7.62 17.34
C VAL A 94 -1.74 -7.57 18.14
N GLU A 95 -1.48 -6.45 18.82
CA GLU A 95 -0.30 -6.29 19.68
C GLU A 95 -0.32 -7.29 20.84
N ARG A 96 -1.47 -7.48 21.49
CA ARG A 96 -1.62 -8.47 22.56
C ARG A 96 -1.31 -9.89 22.09
N VAL A 97 -1.82 -10.30 20.93
CA VAL A 97 -1.54 -11.62 20.36
C VAL A 97 -0.05 -11.78 20.06
N GLU A 98 0.58 -10.80 19.40
CA GLU A 98 2.02 -10.84 19.12
C GLU A 98 2.85 -10.94 20.41
N ARG A 99 2.48 -10.16 21.43
CA ARG A 99 3.15 -10.18 22.73
C ARG A 99 3.03 -11.54 23.42
N MET A 100 1.82 -12.11 23.50
CA MET A 100 1.60 -13.41 24.12
C MET A 100 2.41 -14.53 23.45
N VAL A 101 2.51 -14.51 22.12
CA VAL A 101 3.36 -15.47 21.39
C VAL A 101 4.82 -15.30 21.79
N ASN A 102 5.34 -14.07 21.81
CA ASN A 102 6.74 -13.82 22.17
C ASN A 102 7.03 -14.10 23.66
N GLU A 103 6.06 -13.91 24.56
CA GLU A 103 6.15 -14.32 25.97
C GLU A 103 6.28 -15.85 26.10
N ALA A 104 5.44 -16.62 25.38
CA ALA A 104 5.52 -18.08 25.36
C ALA A 104 6.82 -18.59 24.71
N VAL A 105 7.37 -17.86 23.75
CA VAL A 105 8.71 -18.13 23.20
C VAL A 105 9.78 -17.88 24.25
N ALA A 106 9.72 -16.74 24.95
CA ALA A 106 10.69 -16.38 25.98
C ALA A 106 10.66 -17.32 27.19
N ALA A 107 9.51 -17.93 27.48
CA ALA A 107 9.34 -18.91 28.55
C ALA A 107 10.03 -20.27 28.28
N ASP A 108 10.55 -20.51 27.06
CA ASP A 108 11.30 -21.74 26.72
C ASP A 108 10.58 -23.06 27.04
N LEU A 109 9.28 -23.07 26.74
CA LEU A 109 8.35 -24.17 27.00
C LEU A 109 8.74 -25.42 26.21
N LEU A 110 8.59 -26.59 26.84
CA LEU A 110 8.88 -27.89 26.24
C LEU A 110 7.79 -28.27 25.22
N VAL A 111 8.19 -28.78 24.05
CA VAL A 111 7.30 -29.26 22.99
C VAL A 111 7.37 -30.78 22.89
N GLN A 112 6.43 -31.46 23.55
CA GLN A 112 6.31 -32.92 23.55
C GLN A 112 5.53 -33.42 22.33
N LYS A 113 5.96 -34.55 21.78
CA LYS A 113 5.32 -35.20 20.63
C LYS A 113 5.03 -36.65 20.97
N GLU A 114 3.76 -37.05 20.92
CA GLU A 114 3.35 -38.40 21.24
C GLU A 114 2.51 -39.01 20.12
N THR A 115 2.47 -40.34 20.06
CA THR A 115 1.56 -41.08 19.18
C THR A 115 0.67 -41.94 20.05
N LYS A 116 -0.64 -41.72 19.96
CA LYS A 116 -1.64 -42.38 20.80
C LYS A 116 -2.96 -42.59 20.06
N SER A 117 -3.93 -43.23 20.71
CA SER A 117 -5.25 -43.41 20.10
C SER A 117 -6.01 -42.08 20.02
N LEU A 118 -6.86 -41.94 18.99
CA LEU A 118 -7.71 -40.75 18.82
C LEU A 118 -8.62 -40.51 20.03
N ASP A 119 -9.16 -41.58 20.61
CA ASP A 119 -10.08 -41.50 21.74
C ASP A 119 -9.37 -41.05 23.01
N GLU A 120 -8.14 -41.52 23.25
CA GLU A 120 -7.29 -41.07 24.36
C GLU A 120 -6.93 -39.60 24.21
N ALA A 121 -6.46 -39.18 23.03
CA ALA A 121 -6.12 -37.78 22.77
C ALA A 121 -7.32 -36.85 23.00
N LYS A 122 -8.52 -37.23 22.54
CA LYS A 122 -9.75 -36.46 22.77
C LYS A 122 -10.13 -36.38 24.24
N LYS A 123 -10.01 -37.48 25.00
CA LYS A 123 -10.27 -37.49 26.45
C LYS A 123 -9.31 -36.59 27.22
N GLU A 124 -8.07 -36.48 26.77
CA GLU A 124 -7.07 -35.57 27.32
C GLU A 124 -7.23 -34.10 26.88
N GLY A 125 -8.28 -33.79 26.10
CA GLY A 125 -8.57 -32.42 25.65
C GLY A 125 -7.80 -31.98 24.40
N ALA A 126 -7.23 -32.89 23.62
CA ALA A 126 -6.54 -32.53 22.38
C ALA A 126 -7.50 -31.85 21.41
N MET A 127 -7.11 -30.68 20.93
CA MET A 127 -7.88 -29.98 19.91
C MET A 127 -7.69 -30.66 18.55
N ALA A 128 -8.79 -31.10 17.96
CA ALA A 128 -8.81 -31.57 16.59
C ALA A 128 -8.94 -30.38 15.64
N LEU A 129 -8.07 -30.30 14.63
CA LEU A 129 -8.19 -29.31 13.57
C LEU A 129 -9.44 -29.59 12.72
N PHE A 130 -10.22 -28.54 12.46
CA PHE A 130 -11.48 -28.61 11.74
C PHE A 130 -11.29 -29.07 10.29
N GLY A 131 -12.11 -30.02 9.84
CA GLY A 131 -12.11 -30.51 8.44
C GLY A 131 -11.14 -31.65 8.14
N GLU A 132 -10.27 -32.02 9.09
CA GLU A 132 -9.32 -33.14 8.93
C GLU A 132 -9.95 -34.48 9.31
N LYS A 133 -9.59 -35.53 8.56
CA LYS A 133 -9.97 -36.92 8.89
C LYS A 133 -8.81 -37.60 9.59
N TYR A 134 -9.04 -38.05 10.82
CA TYR A 134 -8.05 -38.74 11.65
C TYR A 134 -8.25 -40.25 11.61
N GLY A 135 -7.15 -41.01 11.58
CA GLY A 135 -7.17 -42.45 11.79
C GLY A 135 -7.31 -42.81 13.29
N GLU A 136 -7.32 -44.10 13.60
CA GLU A 136 -7.39 -44.60 14.98
C GLU A 136 -6.18 -44.18 15.82
N THR A 137 -5.01 -44.09 15.17
CA THR A 137 -3.76 -43.60 15.77
C THR A 137 -3.46 -42.19 15.27
N VAL A 138 -3.20 -41.28 16.19
CA VAL A 138 -2.89 -39.86 15.91
C VAL A 138 -1.60 -39.43 16.59
N ARG A 139 -1.00 -38.39 16.02
CA ARG A 139 0.13 -37.70 16.62
C ARG A 139 -0.33 -36.42 17.29
N THR A 140 0.06 -36.23 18.53
CA THR A 140 -0.28 -35.06 19.34
C THR A 140 0.95 -34.21 19.59
N ILE A 141 0.74 -32.90 19.71
CA ILE A 141 1.75 -31.92 20.07
C ILE A 141 1.27 -31.17 21.29
N SER A 142 2.01 -31.33 22.38
CA SER A 142 1.78 -30.63 23.64
C SER A 142 2.88 -29.60 23.83
N ILE A 143 2.52 -28.33 23.95
CA ILE A 143 3.40 -27.30 24.46
C ILE A 143 3.13 -27.21 25.95
N MET A 144 4.11 -27.59 26.77
CA MET A 144 3.97 -27.72 28.22
C MET A 144 4.13 -26.36 28.87
N GLU A 145 3.19 -25.96 29.72
CA GLU A 145 3.34 -24.76 30.55
C GLU A 145 4.23 -25.06 31.76
N ASP A 146 4.02 -26.22 32.37
CA ASP A 146 4.86 -26.81 33.41
C ASP A 146 4.85 -28.36 33.31
N ASP A 147 5.25 -29.05 34.38
CA ASP A 147 5.31 -30.52 34.43
C ASP A 147 3.93 -31.21 34.39
N HIS A 148 2.84 -30.47 34.59
CA HIS A 148 1.48 -30.98 34.71
C HIS A 148 0.52 -30.38 33.69
N ASP A 149 0.67 -29.09 33.38
CA ASP A 149 -0.25 -28.33 32.56
C ASP A 149 0.28 -28.08 31.14
N LYS A 150 -0.65 -28.03 30.19
CA LYS A 150 -0.37 -27.81 28.77
C LYS A 150 -0.80 -26.40 28.39
N TYR A 151 0.16 -25.60 27.93
CA TYR A 151 -0.10 -24.30 27.32
C TYR A 151 -0.94 -24.44 26.04
N SER A 152 -0.63 -25.44 25.21
CA SER A 152 -1.39 -25.79 24.00
C SER A 152 -1.34 -27.30 23.75
N TYR A 153 -2.44 -27.88 23.27
CA TYR A 153 -2.53 -29.31 22.98
C TYR A 153 -3.36 -29.60 21.73
N GLU A 154 -2.69 -30.02 20.65
CA GLU A 154 -3.32 -30.16 19.33
C GLU A 154 -2.93 -31.47 18.61
N LEU A 155 -3.83 -31.97 17.76
CA LEU A 155 -3.52 -33.06 16.83
C LEU A 155 -2.72 -32.49 15.64
N CYS A 156 -1.45 -32.87 15.51
CA CYS A 156 -0.61 -32.38 14.42
C CYS A 156 0.46 -33.37 13.95
N GLY A 157 0.48 -33.62 12.64
CA GLY A 157 1.40 -34.55 11.98
C GLY A 157 2.69 -33.93 11.42
N GLY A 158 2.88 -32.61 11.54
CA GLY A 158 4.07 -31.95 10.98
C GLY A 158 5.25 -31.88 11.94
N THR A 159 6.34 -31.26 11.50
CA THR A 159 7.55 -31.13 12.31
C THR A 159 7.52 -29.90 13.20
N HIS A 160 8.01 -30.05 14.43
CA HIS A 160 8.04 -29.01 15.46
C HIS A 160 9.40 -28.97 16.13
N LEU A 161 9.71 -27.82 16.74
CA LEU A 161 10.89 -27.65 17.57
C LEU A 161 10.79 -28.50 18.84
N GLU A 162 11.90 -28.62 19.59
CA GLU A 162 11.89 -29.24 20.92
C GLU A 162 11.47 -28.25 22.00
N ARG A 163 11.78 -26.96 21.83
CA ARG A 163 11.41 -25.89 22.77
C ARG A 163 10.89 -24.66 22.03
N THR A 164 10.09 -23.85 22.71
CA THR A 164 9.50 -22.64 22.10
C THR A 164 10.52 -21.53 21.90
N SER A 165 11.58 -21.45 22.71
CA SER A 165 12.65 -20.45 22.55
C SER A 165 13.34 -20.53 21.18
N ASP A 166 13.42 -21.74 20.62
CA ASP A 166 13.96 -22.00 19.29
C ASP A 166 13.11 -21.40 18.17
N VAL A 167 11.91 -20.87 18.43
CA VAL A 167 11.17 -20.06 17.44
C VAL A 167 11.95 -18.79 17.14
N GLY A 168 12.56 -18.17 18.16
CA GLY A 168 13.11 -16.82 18.10
C GLY A 168 12.01 -15.76 18.00
N ALA A 169 12.37 -14.54 17.58
CA ALA A 169 11.39 -13.45 17.45
C ALA A 169 10.23 -13.85 16.52
N PHE A 170 9.00 -13.53 16.92
CA PHE A 170 7.78 -13.66 16.13
C PHE A 170 7.24 -12.26 15.83
N VAL A 171 6.90 -11.99 14.57
CA VAL A 171 6.35 -10.69 14.14
C VAL A 171 5.18 -10.91 13.20
N ILE A 172 4.04 -10.31 13.54
CA ILE A 172 2.88 -10.17 12.69
C ILE A 172 3.20 -9.14 11.60
N VAL A 173 3.08 -9.57 10.35
CA VAL A 173 3.28 -8.74 9.16
C VAL A 173 1.99 -8.04 8.80
N SER A 174 0.87 -8.75 8.88
CA SER A 174 -0.44 -8.23 8.51
C SER A 174 -1.58 -9.01 9.18
N GLU A 175 -2.72 -8.33 9.31
CA GLU A 175 -4.01 -8.87 9.71
C GLU A 175 -5.05 -8.41 8.67
N GLY A 176 -5.96 -9.30 8.25
CA GLY A 176 -6.92 -8.96 7.19
C GLY A 176 -8.05 -9.96 6.97
N SER A 177 -9.10 -9.54 6.27
CA SER A 177 -10.23 -10.40 5.88
C SER A 177 -9.89 -11.23 4.65
N VAL A 178 -10.25 -12.51 4.63
CA VAL A 178 -10.06 -13.39 3.46
C VAL A 178 -11.35 -14.03 2.96
N ALA A 179 -12.35 -14.17 3.83
CA ALA A 179 -13.70 -14.62 3.49
C ALA A 179 -14.69 -14.09 4.54
N ALA A 180 -15.99 -14.31 4.34
CA ALA A 180 -16.98 -13.98 5.35
C ALA A 180 -16.68 -14.73 6.67
N ASN A 181 -16.58 -13.99 7.76
CA ASN A 181 -16.24 -14.48 9.10
C ASN A 181 -14.85 -15.14 9.24
N VAL A 182 -13.94 -14.94 8.28
CA VAL A 182 -12.58 -15.50 8.35
C VAL A 182 -11.55 -14.39 8.23
N ARG A 183 -10.70 -14.29 9.25
CA ARG A 183 -9.54 -13.39 9.30
C ARG A 183 -8.26 -14.18 9.09
N ARG A 184 -7.22 -13.49 8.66
CA ARG A 184 -5.89 -14.03 8.41
C ARG A 184 -4.85 -13.20 9.13
N ILE A 185 -3.94 -13.88 9.83
CA ILE A 185 -2.65 -13.34 10.25
C ILE A 185 -1.56 -13.91 9.35
N GLU A 186 -0.71 -13.04 8.83
CA GLU A 186 0.57 -13.43 8.25
C GLU A 186 1.69 -13.01 9.19
N ALA A 187 2.63 -13.91 9.47
CA ALA A 187 3.70 -13.66 10.41
C ALA A 187 5.01 -14.31 9.96
N VAL A 188 6.11 -13.81 10.51
CA VAL A 188 7.47 -14.32 10.28
C VAL A 188 8.13 -14.65 11.62
N THR A 189 9.00 -15.66 11.63
CA THR A 189 9.76 -16.09 12.81
C THR A 189 11.27 -16.04 12.59
N GLY A 190 12.04 -16.08 13.68
CA GLY A 190 13.49 -16.29 13.68
C GLY A 190 14.24 -15.37 12.71
N ARG A 191 14.97 -15.96 11.75
CA ARG A 191 15.74 -15.21 10.74
C ARG A 191 14.86 -14.33 9.84
N GLY A 192 13.61 -14.74 9.59
CA GLY A 192 12.63 -13.94 8.85
C GLY A 192 12.25 -12.67 9.60
N ALA A 193 11.90 -12.83 10.89
CA ALA A 193 11.59 -11.72 11.78
C ALA A 193 12.77 -10.75 11.93
N TYR A 194 13.98 -11.26 12.19
CA TYR A 194 15.18 -10.43 12.30
C TYR A 194 15.41 -9.58 11.04
N ARG A 195 15.30 -10.18 9.85
CA ARG A 195 15.46 -9.45 8.58
C ARG A 195 14.40 -8.36 8.41
N LEU A 196 13.16 -8.64 8.76
CA LEU A 196 12.07 -7.66 8.71
C LEU A 196 12.32 -6.49 9.67
N MET A 197 12.69 -6.77 10.92
CA MET A 197 13.02 -5.75 11.92
C MET A 197 14.20 -4.89 11.47
N ALA A 198 15.27 -5.50 10.97
CA ALA A 198 16.43 -4.77 10.46
C ALA A 198 16.07 -3.86 9.26
N GLN A 199 15.23 -4.33 8.35
CA GLN A 199 14.73 -3.53 7.22
C GLN A 199 13.87 -2.34 7.69
N ARG A 200 12.94 -2.57 8.62
CA ARG A 200 12.10 -1.51 9.21
C ARG A 200 12.94 -0.48 9.96
N ASN A 201 13.88 -0.93 10.79
CA ASN A 201 14.78 -0.04 11.53
C ASN A 201 15.67 0.80 10.59
N LYS A 202 16.16 0.21 9.48
CA LYS A 202 16.90 0.97 8.47
C LYS A 202 16.05 2.08 7.86
N ALA A 203 14.79 1.79 7.51
CA ALA A 203 13.87 2.79 6.96
C ALA A 203 13.58 3.92 7.97
N LEU A 204 13.34 3.58 9.24
CA LEU A 204 13.13 4.57 10.31
C LEU A 204 14.36 5.45 10.53
N ASN A 205 15.56 4.88 10.56
CA ASN A 205 16.81 5.64 10.65
C ASN A 205 17.01 6.59 9.46
N GLN A 206 16.64 6.16 8.25
CA GLN A 206 16.70 7.02 7.06
C GLN A 206 15.71 8.20 7.17
N ALA A 207 14.50 7.97 7.68
CA ALA A 207 13.52 9.02 7.92
C ALA A 207 14.00 10.00 8.99
N ALA A 208 14.48 9.49 10.14
CA ALA A 208 15.05 10.29 11.23
C ALA A 208 16.21 11.16 10.74
N SER A 209 17.13 10.60 9.95
CA SER A 209 18.25 11.34 9.37
C SER A 209 17.80 12.43 8.38
N ALA A 210 16.77 12.17 7.58
CA ALA A 210 16.24 13.17 6.64
C ALA A 210 15.55 14.33 7.37
N LEU A 211 14.86 14.02 8.47
CA LEU A 211 14.18 14.97 9.34
C LEU A 211 15.12 15.67 10.34
N LYS A 212 16.34 15.15 10.51
CA LYS A 212 17.36 15.60 11.47
C LYS A 212 16.87 15.55 12.93
N VAL A 213 16.18 14.48 13.29
CA VAL A 213 15.66 14.20 14.64
C VAL A 213 16.05 12.81 15.09
N ALA A 214 15.87 12.48 16.37
CA ALA A 214 16.01 11.11 16.84
C ALA A 214 14.85 10.22 16.32
N VAL A 215 15.04 8.89 16.33
CA VAL A 215 14.07 7.95 15.72
C VAL A 215 12.70 7.99 16.41
N ASP A 216 12.70 8.15 17.72
CA ASP A 216 11.52 8.31 18.58
C ASP A 216 10.76 9.62 18.34
N GLU A 217 11.46 10.66 17.86
CA GLU A 217 10.86 11.97 17.55
C GLU A 217 10.26 12.03 16.13
N VAL A 218 10.51 11.02 15.29
CA VAL A 218 10.03 11.00 13.90
C VAL A 218 8.50 11.25 13.78
N PRO A 219 7.63 10.59 14.57
CA PRO A 219 6.19 10.80 14.44
C PRO A 219 5.78 12.25 14.72
N ALA A 220 6.23 12.81 15.84
CA ALA A 220 5.94 14.20 16.21
C ALA A 220 6.47 15.17 15.15
N LYS A 221 7.69 14.94 14.64
CA LYS A 221 8.26 15.81 13.60
C LYS A 221 7.50 15.75 12.28
N VAL A 222 6.92 14.59 11.94
CA VAL A 222 6.07 14.45 10.76
C VAL A 222 4.76 15.22 10.93
N GLU A 223 4.15 15.20 12.11
CA GLU A 223 2.95 15.99 12.42
C GLU A 223 3.23 17.49 12.33
N ASP A 224 4.30 17.97 12.97
CA ASP A 224 4.73 19.37 12.90
C ASP A 224 4.92 19.85 11.45
N LEU A 225 5.57 19.03 10.61
CA LEU A 225 5.78 19.36 9.20
C LEU A 225 4.48 19.37 8.39
N GLN A 226 3.51 18.52 8.72
CA GLN A 226 2.20 18.53 8.07
C GLN A 226 1.43 19.81 8.41
N ASP A 227 1.50 20.25 9.67
CA ASP A 227 0.89 21.49 10.13
C ASP A 227 1.58 22.72 9.50
N GLU A 228 2.91 22.76 9.48
CA GLU A 228 3.69 23.82 8.81
C GLU A 228 3.34 23.90 7.31
N VAL A 229 3.25 22.76 6.62
CA VAL A 229 2.84 22.70 5.20
C VAL A 229 1.41 23.19 5.02
N SER A 230 0.51 22.95 5.98
CA SER A 230 -0.86 23.44 5.95
C SER A 230 -0.91 24.96 6.10
N GLU A 231 -0.18 25.53 7.05
CA GLU A 231 -0.11 26.98 7.29
C GLU A 231 0.56 27.72 6.13
N LEU A 232 1.69 27.21 5.61
CA LEU A 232 2.35 27.79 4.44
C LEU A 232 1.44 27.79 3.21
N LYS A 233 0.58 26.79 3.04
CA LYS A 233 -0.42 26.78 1.95
C LYS A 233 -1.49 27.87 2.14
N LYS A 234 -1.93 28.14 3.37
CA LYS A 234 -2.87 29.22 3.68
C LYS A 234 -2.23 30.59 3.42
N GLU A 235 -1.03 30.82 3.94
CA GLU A 235 -0.29 32.07 3.72
C GLU A 235 -0.04 32.33 2.23
N LEU A 236 0.35 31.30 1.48
CA LEU A 236 0.52 31.38 0.02
C LEU A 236 -0.79 31.77 -0.68
N ALA A 237 -1.93 31.23 -0.25
CA ALA A 237 -3.23 31.58 -0.81
C ALA A 237 -3.59 33.06 -0.52
N GLU A 238 -3.34 33.55 0.69
CA GLU A 238 -3.56 34.94 1.07
C GLU A 238 -2.65 35.91 0.32
N LEU A 239 -1.37 35.58 0.16
CA LEU A 239 -0.42 36.38 -0.61
C LEU A 239 -0.82 36.46 -2.08
N ARG A 240 -1.25 35.33 -2.67
CA ARG A 240 -1.78 35.30 -4.04
C ARG A 240 -3.05 36.14 -4.18
N ALA A 241 -3.96 36.08 -3.20
CA ALA A 241 -5.17 36.91 -3.20
C ALA A 241 -4.84 38.41 -3.13
N ARG A 242 -3.89 38.80 -2.26
CA ARG A 242 -3.40 40.18 -2.16
C ARG A 242 -2.73 40.66 -3.46
N GLN A 243 -1.90 39.82 -4.08
CA GLN A 243 -1.25 40.12 -5.35
C GLN A 243 -2.27 40.29 -6.49
N ALA A 244 -3.25 39.38 -6.57
CA ALA A 244 -4.33 39.46 -7.54
C ALA A 244 -5.16 40.75 -7.38
N LEU A 245 -5.43 41.16 -6.14
CA LEU A 245 -6.12 42.41 -5.83
C LEU A 245 -5.32 43.65 -6.27
N ALA A 246 -4.04 43.70 -5.95
CA ALA A 246 -3.17 44.81 -6.35
C ALA A 246 -3.05 44.91 -7.89
N ALA A 247 -2.87 43.77 -8.57
CA ALA A 247 -2.84 43.71 -10.02
C ALA A 247 -4.15 44.20 -10.64
N PHE A 248 -5.29 43.80 -10.06
CA PHE A 248 -6.60 44.26 -10.50
C PHE A 248 -6.79 45.77 -10.27
N ASP A 249 -6.40 46.29 -9.11
CA ASP A 249 -6.54 47.72 -8.79
C ASP A 249 -5.72 48.61 -9.73
N LEU A 250 -4.52 48.18 -10.14
CA LEU A 250 -3.72 48.86 -11.17
C LEU A 250 -4.43 48.90 -12.53
N GLN A 251 -5.26 47.92 -12.85
CA GLN A 251 -5.99 47.85 -14.12
C GLN A 251 -7.28 48.66 -14.10
N LEU A 252 -7.73 49.14 -12.93
CA LEU A 252 -8.91 50.01 -12.85
C LEU A 252 -8.70 51.36 -13.54
N SER A 253 -7.46 51.79 -13.80
CA SER A 253 -7.18 52.96 -14.63
C SER A 253 -7.43 52.71 -16.13
N ASN A 254 -7.50 51.44 -16.55
CA ASN A 254 -7.66 51.03 -17.95
C ASN A 254 -9.12 50.72 -18.31
N VAL A 255 -10.08 51.05 -17.44
CA VAL A 255 -11.50 50.87 -17.69
C VAL A 255 -11.94 51.75 -18.87
N GLN A 256 -12.56 51.14 -19.87
CA GLN A 256 -13.09 51.85 -21.03
C GLN A 256 -14.60 52.03 -20.92
N THR A 257 -15.12 53.17 -21.39
CA THR A 257 -16.56 53.42 -21.44
C THR A 257 -17.06 53.29 -22.89
N VAL A 258 -18.01 52.39 -23.14
CA VAL A 258 -18.61 52.17 -24.47
C VAL A 258 -20.13 52.25 -24.36
N LYS A 259 -20.77 53.21 -25.04
CA LYS A 259 -22.24 53.41 -25.02
C LYS A 259 -22.83 53.33 -23.59
N ASP A 260 -22.23 54.07 -22.66
CA ASP A 260 -22.58 54.13 -21.23
C ASP A 260 -22.32 52.84 -20.41
N VAL A 261 -21.47 51.94 -20.91
CA VAL A 261 -21.03 50.72 -20.21
C VAL A 261 -19.54 50.80 -19.89
N HIS A 262 -19.17 50.64 -18.62
CA HIS A 262 -17.79 50.50 -18.14
C HIS A 262 -17.30 49.06 -18.32
N VAL A 263 -16.29 48.87 -19.15
CA VAL A 263 -15.75 47.55 -19.52
C VAL A 263 -14.29 47.43 -19.10
N LEU A 264 -13.96 46.31 -18.45
CA LEU A 264 -12.59 45.93 -18.11
C LEU A 264 -12.32 44.46 -18.48
N ALA A 265 -11.25 44.21 -19.23
CA ALA A 265 -10.79 42.86 -19.55
C ALA A 265 -9.32 42.72 -19.13
N VAL A 266 -9.05 41.83 -18.17
CA VAL A 266 -7.74 41.72 -17.53
C VAL A 266 -7.35 40.26 -17.33
N ASP A 267 -6.09 39.95 -17.60
CA ASP A 267 -5.46 38.69 -17.20
C ASP A 267 -4.75 38.88 -15.86
N ILE A 268 -5.17 38.12 -14.84
CA ILE A 268 -4.58 38.10 -13.50
C ILE A 268 -3.83 36.77 -13.36
N PRO A 269 -2.50 36.73 -13.55
CA PRO A 269 -1.72 35.50 -13.49
C PRO A 269 -1.73 34.87 -12.09
N ASP A 270 -1.54 33.54 -12.04
CA ASP A 270 -1.41 32.74 -10.80
C ASP A 270 -2.57 32.89 -9.79
N SER A 271 -3.74 33.28 -10.28
CA SER A 271 -4.97 33.43 -9.50
C SER A 271 -5.87 32.20 -9.61
N ASN A 272 -6.78 32.02 -8.66
CA ASN A 272 -7.75 30.92 -8.63
C ASN A 272 -9.18 31.43 -8.86
N ALA A 273 -10.12 30.52 -9.11
CA ALA A 273 -11.50 30.88 -9.47
C ALA A 273 -12.24 31.67 -8.38
N GLU A 274 -11.91 31.43 -7.11
CA GLU A 274 -12.52 32.14 -5.98
C GLU A 274 -12.02 33.59 -5.91
N ALA A 275 -10.71 33.79 -6.05
CA ALA A 275 -10.13 35.12 -6.13
C ALA A 275 -10.67 35.91 -7.34
N LEU A 276 -10.79 35.30 -8.52
CA LEU A 276 -11.39 35.97 -9.68
C LEU A 276 -12.85 36.40 -9.44
N ARG A 277 -13.64 35.60 -8.71
CA ARG A 277 -15.01 35.98 -8.31
C ARG A 277 -15.02 37.19 -7.40
N MET A 278 -14.17 37.19 -6.37
CA MET A 278 -14.06 38.33 -5.46
C MET A 278 -13.69 39.61 -6.20
N LEU A 279 -12.75 39.54 -7.15
CA LEU A 279 -12.37 40.69 -7.98
C LEU A 279 -13.51 41.16 -8.89
N ALA A 280 -14.26 40.23 -9.48
CA ALA A 280 -15.43 40.57 -10.30
C ALA A 280 -16.54 41.24 -9.46
N ASP A 281 -16.75 40.78 -8.23
CA ASP A 281 -17.70 41.38 -7.29
C ASP A 281 -17.23 42.78 -6.85
N LYS A 282 -15.93 42.99 -6.59
CA LYS A 282 -15.34 44.32 -6.32
C LYS A 282 -15.51 45.28 -7.51
N PHE A 283 -15.34 44.79 -8.75
CA PHE A 283 -15.63 45.61 -9.95
C PHE A 283 -17.08 46.07 -9.98
N ARG A 284 -18.02 45.16 -9.67
CA ARG A 284 -19.46 45.44 -9.62
C ARG A 284 -19.78 46.48 -8.54
N GLU A 285 -19.15 46.42 -7.38
CA GLU A 285 -19.34 47.41 -6.31
C GLU A 285 -18.90 48.81 -6.75
N LYS A 286 -17.77 48.91 -7.48
CA LYS A 286 -17.28 50.18 -8.00
C LYS A 286 -18.14 50.75 -9.14
N TYR A 287 -18.70 49.88 -9.98
CA TYR A 287 -19.58 50.24 -11.11
C TYR A 287 -20.94 49.54 -10.99
N PRO A 288 -21.82 49.97 -10.07
CA PRO A 288 -23.06 49.27 -9.74
C PRO A 288 -24.07 49.26 -10.89
N VAL A 289 -23.97 50.21 -11.82
CA VAL A 289 -24.81 50.29 -13.03
C VAL A 289 -23.90 50.41 -14.24
N GLY A 290 -24.14 49.58 -15.26
CA GLY A 290 -23.39 49.63 -16.52
C GLY A 290 -22.00 49.01 -16.46
N GLY A 291 -21.68 48.15 -15.48
CA GLY A 291 -20.40 47.44 -15.40
C GLY A 291 -20.38 46.10 -16.14
N ALA A 292 -19.30 45.83 -16.88
CA ALA A 292 -18.96 44.52 -17.42
C ALA A 292 -17.47 44.23 -17.22
N VAL A 293 -17.13 43.06 -16.65
CA VAL A 293 -15.74 42.65 -16.42
C VAL A 293 -15.49 41.24 -16.96
N VAL A 294 -14.32 41.05 -17.57
CA VAL A 294 -13.79 39.75 -17.97
C VAL A 294 -12.45 39.57 -17.28
N LEU A 295 -12.36 38.56 -16.42
CA LEU A 295 -11.12 38.21 -15.75
C LEU A 295 -10.66 36.83 -16.22
N SER A 296 -9.39 36.72 -16.58
CA SER A 296 -8.75 35.44 -16.87
C SER A 296 -7.57 35.19 -15.93
N THR A 297 -7.20 33.92 -15.80
CA THR A 297 -5.95 33.48 -15.16
C THR A 297 -5.32 32.38 -16.00
N GLY A 298 -4.00 32.40 -16.11
CA GLY A 298 -3.20 31.30 -16.65
C GLY A 298 -2.36 30.68 -15.53
N ASN A 299 -2.51 29.37 -15.32
CA ASN A 299 -1.56 28.63 -14.49
C ASN A 299 -0.34 28.24 -15.33
N ILE A 300 0.86 28.62 -14.92
CA ILE A 300 2.07 27.92 -15.37
C ILE A 300 2.26 26.73 -14.42
N LEU A 301 1.73 25.56 -14.81
CA LEU A 301 2.06 24.31 -14.14
C LEU A 301 3.49 23.90 -14.50
N ALA A 302 4.50 24.43 -13.79
CA ALA A 302 5.82 23.82 -13.74
C ALA A 302 5.73 22.55 -12.88
N GLY A 303 5.40 21.41 -13.47
CA GLY A 303 5.20 20.18 -12.69
C GLY A 303 4.78 18.96 -13.50
N GLY A 304 5.44 18.70 -14.64
CA GLY A 304 5.31 17.44 -15.37
C GLY A 304 6.56 16.59 -15.19
N SER A 305 6.63 15.82 -14.11
CA SER A 305 7.57 14.68 -14.01
C SER A 305 7.21 13.69 -15.12
N GLN A 306 7.94 13.73 -16.25
CA GLN A 306 7.86 12.69 -17.26
C GLN A 306 8.67 11.48 -16.80
N SER A 307 8.06 10.58 -16.04
CA SER A 307 8.55 9.19 -16.00
C SER A 307 8.15 8.50 -17.30
N GLY A 308 8.97 8.67 -18.35
CA GLY A 308 8.82 7.97 -19.62
C GLY A 308 9.10 6.48 -19.46
N ARG A 309 8.07 5.67 -19.19
CA ARG A 309 8.13 4.21 -19.37
C ARG A 309 8.12 3.92 -20.88
N GLN A 310 9.32 3.75 -21.43
CA GLN A 310 9.53 3.44 -22.85
C GLN A 310 9.06 2.01 -23.15
N ARG A 311 7.80 1.84 -23.57
CA ARG A 311 7.36 0.59 -24.22
C ARG A 311 7.84 0.60 -25.68
N ARG A 312 8.93 -0.10 -25.94
CA ARG A 312 9.36 -0.46 -27.30
C ARG A 312 8.27 -1.33 -27.95
N ARG A 313 7.62 -0.80 -29.00
CA ARG A 313 6.95 -1.61 -30.01
C ARG A 313 7.89 -1.75 -31.20
N THR A 314 8.34 -2.96 -31.44
CA THR A 314 9.05 -3.38 -32.65
C THR A 314 8.05 -3.62 -33.77
N SER A 315 8.24 -2.98 -34.92
CA SER A 315 7.73 -3.47 -36.20
C SER A 315 8.70 -3.11 -37.33
N GLN A 316 9.12 -4.15 -38.05
CA GLN A 316 9.99 -4.20 -39.24
C GLN A 316 9.48 -3.25 -40.35
N HIS A 317 10.30 -2.36 -40.93
CA HIS A 317 11.18 -2.52 -42.10
C HIS A 317 10.51 -3.01 -43.41
N GLY A 318 10.42 -2.09 -44.38
CA GLY A 318 10.18 -2.29 -45.81
C GLY A 318 10.55 -0.99 -46.56
N ALA A 319 11.46 -1.09 -47.54
CA ALA A 319 12.29 -0.01 -48.09
C ALA A 319 11.73 0.73 -49.33
N GLY A 320 12.22 1.95 -49.63
CA GLY A 320 11.99 2.62 -50.93
C GLY A 320 12.47 4.09 -51.13
N LYS A 321 13.80 4.31 -51.27
CA LYS A 321 14.56 5.35 -52.06
C LYS A 321 14.36 6.90 -51.87
N PRO A 322 15.35 7.75 -52.31
CA PRO A 322 15.74 8.99 -51.59
C PRO A 322 15.62 10.36 -52.32
N ALA A 323 15.53 11.44 -51.50
CA ALA A 323 16.03 12.84 -51.61
C ALA A 323 15.60 13.76 -52.81
N PRO A 324 15.48 15.12 -52.67
CA PRO A 324 16.55 16.01 -52.19
C PRO A 324 16.15 17.12 -51.18
N ARG A 325 17.20 17.79 -50.67
CA ARG A 325 17.23 18.85 -49.65
C ARG A 325 16.68 20.20 -50.16
N ALA A 326 16.03 20.96 -49.27
CA ALA A 326 16.07 22.43 -49.25
C ALA A 326 15.80 22.97 -47.82
N ASP A 327 16.79 23.71 -47.33
CA ASP A 327 16.79 24.88 -46.44
C ASP A 327 15.85 25.05 -45.23
N SER A 328 16.52 25.11 -44.08
CA SER A 328 16.41 26.08 -42.97
C SER A 328 15.04 26.65 -42.56
N GLY A 329 14.62 26.30 -41.34
CA GLY A 329 13.55 27.00 -40.62
C GLY A 329 13.03 26.21 -39.42
N GLY A 330 13.90 25.87 -38.45
CA GLY A 330 13.48 25.16 -37.24
C GLY A 330 12.65 26.05 -36.32
N VAL A 331 11.33 25.97 -36.42
CA VAL A 331 10.41 26.51 -35.40
C VAL A 331 10.30 25.47 -34.29
N LEU A 332 10.82 25.81 -33.10
CA LEU A 332 10.50 25.12 -31.86
C LEU A 332 9.00 25.23 -31.60
N GLN A 333 8.26 24.14 -31.80
CA GLN A 333 6.88 24.01 -31.33
C GLN A 333 6.90 23.91 -29.80
N THR A 334 6.61 25.01 -29.11
CA THR A 334 6.27 25.01 -27.70
C THR A 334 4.85 24.47 -27.53
N GLY A 335 4.71 23.36 -26.81
CA GLY A 335 3.42 22.70 -26.56
C GLY A 335 2.42 23.59 -25.84
N GLU A 336 1.21 23.67 -26.40
CA GLU A 336 0.04 24.29 -25.81
C GLU A 336 -0.44 23.50 -24.59
N GLY A 337 -0.40 24.11 -23.42
CA GLY A 337 -0.86 23.49 -22.16
C GLY A 337 -1.34 24.48 -21.11
N ALA A 338 -1.72 25.71 -21.48
CA ALA A 338 -2.28 26.68 -20.55
C ALA A 338 -3.80 26.51 -20.46
N VAL A 339 -4.29 25.90 -19.38
CA VAL A 339 -5.72 25.91 -19.06
C VAL A 339 -6.08 27.32 -18.58
N ARG A 340 -6.73 28.11 -19.44
CA ARG A 340 -7.24 29.44 -19.07
C ARG A 340 -8.65 29.32 -18.50
N LYS A 341 -8.85 29.74 -17.25
CA LYS A 341 -10.20 29.93 -16.69
C LYS A 341 -10.64 31.37 -16.95
N ILE A 342 -11.87 31.54 -17.44
CA ILE A 342 -12.46 32.83 -17.80
C ILE A 342 -13.76 33.00 -17.02
N GLU A 343 -13.90 34.10 -16.28
CA GLU A 343 -15.16 34.50 -15.63
C GLU A 343 -15.68 35.78 -16.29
N VAL A 344 -16.91 35.73 -16.80
CA VAL A 344 -17.59 36.84 -17.49
C VAL A 344 -18.87 37.18 -16.74
N ARG A 345 -19.00 38.43 -16.28
CA ARG A 345 -20.22 38.92 -15.61
C ARG A 345 -20.63 40.30 -16.16
N ARG A 346 -21.94 40.50 -16.37
CA ARG A 346 -22.55 41.75 -16.87
C ARG A 346 -23.78 42.11 -16.04
N TRP A 347 -23.94 43.39 -15.70
CA TRP A 347 -25.06 43.87 -14.88
C TRP A 347 -25.70 45.16 -15.47
N GLY A 348 -27.03 45.18 -15.61
CA GLY A 348 -27.82 46.38 -15.96
C GLY A 348 -28.39 46.49 -17.40
N ARG A 349 -29.67 46.90 -17.46
CA ARG A 349 -30.67 47.04 -18.57
C ARG A 349 -31.05 45.80 -19.38
N LYS A 350 -32.37 45.53 -19.39
CA LYS A 350 -33.07 44.29 -19.78
C LYS A 350 -32.98 43.84 -21.26
N ASN A 351 -32.38 44.59 -22.18
CA ASN A 351 -32.44 44.24 -23.61
C ASN A 351 -31.13 44.58 -24.35
N PHE A 352 -30.20 43.63 -24.49
CA PHE A 352 -29.19 43.61 -25.57
C PHE A 352 -28.70 42.14 -25.80
N PRO A 353 -28.24 41.77 -27.01
CA PRO A 353 -27.99 40.37 -27.38
C PRO A 353 -26.84 39.73 -26.60
N ARG A 354 -26.92 38.41 -26.39
CA ARG A 354 -25.88 37.58 -25.75
C ARG A 354 -24.58 37.62 -26.56
N LEU A 355 -23.44 37.82 -25.89
CA LEU A 355 -22.11 37.62 -26.48
C LEU A 355 -21.91 36.12 -26.75
N ARG A 356 -21.75 35.73 -28.02
CA ARG A 356 -21.33 34.38 -28.40
C ARG A 356 -19.82 34.31 -28.49
N GLN A 357 -19.25 33.31 -27.84
CA GLN A 357 -17.87 32.87 -27.97
C GLN A 357 -17.65 32.30 -29.38
N LYS A 358 -16.62 32.78 -30.10
CA LYS A 358 -15.99 32.01 -31.17
C LYS A 358 -14.56 31.72 -30.71
N SER A 359 -14.31 30.46 -30.40
CA SER A 359 -12.97 29.94 -30.21
C SER A 359 -12.30 29.81 -31.58
N GLU A 360 -11.24 30.58 -31.80
CA GLU A 360 -10.04 30.17 -32.53
C GLU A 360 -9.13 31.39 -32.70
N SER A 361 -7.83 31.16 -32.47
CA SER A 361 -6.71 32.08 -32.66
C SER A 361 -6.50 33.19 -31.61
N SER A 362 -5.22 33.34 -31.27
CA SER A 362 -4.60 34.17 -30.24
C SER A 362 -4.66 35.68 -30.51
N THR A 363 -5.86 36.21 -30.69
CA THR A 363 -6.09 37.68 -30.78
C THR A 363 -7.39 38.05 -30.06
N PHE A 364 -7.30 38.77 -28.94
CA PHE A 364 -8.47 39.35 -28.28
C PHE A 364 -8.98 40.56 -29.09
N GLY A 365 -10.04 40.36 -29.88
CA GLY A 365 -10.75 41.43 -30.58
C GLY A 365 -12.24 41.42 -30.23
N PHE A 366 -12.72 42.46 -29.54
CA PHE A 366 -14.16 42.67 -29.32
C PHE A 366 -14.72 43.51 -30.47
N PHE A 367 -15.50 42.89 -31.37
CA PHE A 367 -16.28 43.62 -32.39
C PHE A 367 -17.59 44.14 -31.78
N PHE A 368 -17.72 45.47 -31.69
CA PHE A 368 -19.01 46.13 -31.48
C PHE A 368 -19.70 46.31 -32.83
N SER A 369 -20.80 45.58 -33.08
CA SER A 369 -21.70 45.92 -34.19
C SER A 369 -22.47 47.20 -33.84
N LYS A 370 -22.60 48.10 -34.84
CA LYS A 370 -23.22 49.43 -34.73
C LYS A 370 -24.59 49.42 -34.08
#